data_AF-A0A847P501-F1
#
_entry.id   AF-A0A847P501-F1
#
_cell.length_a   1.000
_cell.length_b   1.000
_cell.length_c   1.000
_cell.angle_alpha   90.00
_cell.angle_beta   90.00
_cell.angle_gamma   90.00
#
_symmetry.space_group_name_H-M   'P 1'
#
loop_
_entity.id
_entity.type
_entity.pdbx_description
1 polymer ?
#
loop_
_entity_poly.entity_id
_entity_poly.type
_entity_poly.pdbx_seq_one_letter_code
_entity_poly.pdbx_strand_id
1 'polypeptide(L)'
;MKYLLFLFLCSIAVCYGQEQIEPWERLGLSKTEWMMIEENRMPMKQVEYLLKSGIGISEYFKKPWVELNMTEQKWIEKKRSGMSSYDIEIEAKASNAEWKTEMKSGFRSEMSGVSENAESFSALIPGVQQFKSRSVAKGIIMSSIALGAVTWCTASSISDKRFNSLPIFAVFVPDVIWSFVDYKVSKRRKNQ
;
A
#
# COMPACT_ATOMS: atom_id res chain seq x y z
N MET A 1 -42.55 54.92 36.47
CA MET A 1 -41.97 53.74 37.16
C MET A 1 -42.33 52.39 36.51
N LYS A 2 -43.57 52.14 36.06
CA LYS A 2 -43.96 50.84 35.46
C LYS A 2 -43.14 50.43 34.21
N TYR A 3 -42.82 51.37 33.32
CA TYR A 3 -42.03 51.10 32.11
C TYR A 3 -40.55 50.79 32.38
N LEU A 4 -40.00 51.31 33.48
CA LEU A 4 -38.60 51.09 33.86
C LEU A 4 -38.40 49.69 34.44
N LEU A 5 -39.41 49.19 35.17
CA LEU A 5 -39.45 47.82 35.69
C LEU A 5 -39.67 46.79 34.57
N PHE A 6 -40.46 47.15 33.53
CA PHE A 6 -40.64 46.33 32.34
C PHE A 6 -39.36 46.22 31.49
N LEU A 7 -38.64 47.33 31.29
CA LEU A 7 -37.34 47.32 30.60
C LEU A 7 -36.29 46.50 31.36
N PHE A 8 -36.28 46.57 32.70
CA PHE A 8 -35.37 45.77 33.52
C PHE A 8 -35.68 44.26 33.45
N LEU A 9 -36.97 43.89 33.46
CA LEU A 9 -37.40 42.49 33.27
C LEU A 9 -37.08 41.97 31.86
N CYS A 10 -37.24 42.79 30.81
CA CYS A 10 -36.82 42.44 29.45
C CYS A 10 -35.31 42.23 29.33
N SER A 11 -34.48 43.07 29.95
CA SER A 11 -33.02 42.89 29.94
C SER A 11 -32.59 41.59 30.63
N ILE A 12 -33.25 41.22 31.74
CA ILE A 12 -32.98 39.95 32.41
C ILE A 12 -33.38 38.76 31.52
N ALA A 13 -34.54 38.82 30.87
CA ALA A 13 -35.00 37.75 29.96
C ALA A 13 -34.07 37.57 28.74
N VAL A 14 -33.51 38.66 28.20
CA VAL A 14 -32.53 38.61 27.10
C VAL A 14 -31.19 38.01 27.56
N CYS A 15 -30.77 38.25 28.80
CA CYS A 15 -29.56 37.62 29.35
C CYS A 15 -29.72 36.11 29.62
N TYR A 16 -30.91 35.63 29.97
CA TYR A 16 -31.17 34.18 30.12
C TYR A 16 -31.35 33.45 28.78
N GLY A 17 -31.57 34.19 27.68
CA GLY A 17 -31.68 33.65 26.33
C GLY A 17 -30.33 33.37 25.65
N GLN A 18 -29.20 33.71 26.28
CA GLN A 18 -27.89 33.29 25.78
C GLN A 18 -27.68 31.80 26.03
N GLU A 19 -28.15 31.01 25.06
CA GLU A 19 -27.54 29.77 24.57
C GLU A 19 -26.66 29.03 25.59
N GLN A 20 -27.28 28.10 26.32
CA GLN A 20 -26.54 26.97 26.87
C GLN A 20 -26.04 26.14 25.68
N ILE A 21 -24.93 26.56 25.08
CA ILE A 21 -24.22 25.75 24.09
C ILE A 21 -23.78 24.51 24.84
N GLU A 22 -24.43 23.40 24.51
CA GLU A 22 -24.22 22.12 25.14
C GLU A 22 -22.74 21.72 24.99
N PRO A 23 -22.13 21.07 25.99
CA PRO A 23 -20.70 20.81 26.01
C PRO A 23 -20.21 19.99 24.81
N TRP A 24 -21.06 19.14 24.22
CA TRP A 24 -20.74 18.37 23.00
C TRP A 24 -20.76 19.21 21.73
N GLU A 25 -21.62 20.23 21.64
CA GLU A 25 -21.70 21.12 20.48
C GLU A 25 -20.42 21.95 20.33
N ARG A 26 -19.83 22.35 21.46
CA ARG A 26 -18.53 23.04 21.48
C ARG A 26 -17.39 22.21 20.88
N LEU A 27 -17.52 20.89 20.93
CA LEU A 27 -16.52 19.94 20.44
C LEU A 27 -16.85 19.44 19.03
N GLY A 28 -17.96 19.89 18.44
CA GLY A 28 -18.45 19.38 17.15
C GLY A 28 -18.89 17.91 17.20
N LEU A 29 -19.20 17.41 18.40
CA LEU A 29 -19.61 16.02 18.62
C LEU A 29 -21.13 15.89 18.49
N SER A 30 -21.57 14.76 17.95
CA SER A 30 -22.98 14.39 18.03
C SER A 30 -23.36 13.98 19.46
N LYS A 31 -24.64 14.15 19.83
CA LYS A 31 -25.16 13.71 21.13
C LYS A 31 -24.87 12.22 21.40
N THR A 32 -24.93 11.39 20.36
CA THR A 32 -24.61 9.95 20.45
C THR A 32 -23.14 9.69 20.77
N GLU A 33 -22.22 10.46 20.18
CA GLU A 33 -20.79 10.32 20.48
C GLU A 33 -20.46 10.80 21.89
N TRP A 34 -21.14 11.85 22.35
CA TRP A 34 -21.01 12.32 23.73
C TRP A 34 -21.46 11.25 24.74
N MET A 35 -22.61 10.61 24.49
CA MET A 35 -23.07 9.49 25.32
C MET A 35 -22.06 8.33 25.32
N MET A 36 -21.45 7.99 24.18
CA MET A 36 -20.41 6.95 24.13
C MET A 36 -19.18 7.29 24.98
N ILE A 37 -18.77 8.56 25.01
CA ILE A 37 -17.66 9.04 25.85
C ILE A 37 -18.00 8.87 27.33
N GLU A 38 -19.20 9.29 27.73
CA GLU A 38 -19.67 9.18 29.12
C GLU A 38 -19.81 7.72 29.56
N GLU A 39 -20.43 6.87 28.75
CA GLU A 39 -20.63 5.43 29.03
C GLU A 39 -19.30 4.70 29.19
N ASN A 40 -18.32 5.01 28.35
CA ASN A 40 -17.00 4.37 28.37
C ASN A 40 -16.00 5.09 29.31
N ARG A 41 -16.43 6.15 30.02
CA ARG A 41 -15.59 6.98 30.90
C ARG A 41 -14.28 7.42 30.24
N MET A 42 -14.34 7.77 28.96
CA MET A 42 -13.16 8.17 28.21
C MET A 42 -12.63 9.52 28.73
N PRO A 43 -11.33 9.63 29.05
CA PRO A 43 -10.78 10.88 29.54
C PRO A 43 -10.81 11.95 28.46
N MET A 44 -11.17 13.18 28.83
CA MET A 44 -11.30 14.31 27.90
C MET A 44 -10.02 14.56 27.08
N LYS A 45 -8.84 14.35 27.68
CA LYS A 45 -7.54 14.44 26.98
C LYS A 45 -7.44 13.50 25.77
N GLN A 46 -8.04 12.31 25.87
CA GLN A 46 -8.03 11.33 24.79
C GLN A 46 -9.05 11.69 23.71
N VAL A 47 -10.22 12.21 24.09
CA VAL A 47 -11.22 12.76 23.16
C VAL A 47 -10.59 13.86 22.31
N GLU A 48 -9.94 14.85 22.94
CA GLU A 48 -9.24 15.92 22.23
C GLU A 48 -8.14 15.40 21.31
N TYR A 49 -7.40 14.38 21.73
CA TYR A 49 -6.34 13.77 20.93
C TYR A 49 -6.89 13.09 19.67
N LEU A 50 -8.01 12.37 19.79
CA LEU A 50 -8.69 11.73 18.65
C LEU A 50 -9.25 12.76 17.68
N LEU A 51 -9.93 13.79 18.19
CA LEU A 51 -10.50 14.87 17.38
C LEU A 51 -9.40 15.64 16.64
N LYS A 52 -8.27 15.96 17.30
CA LYS A 52 -7.09 16.58 16.65
C LYS A 52 -6.46 15.69 15.58
N SER A 53 -6.63 14.38 15.69
CA SER A 53 -6.13 13.41 14.72
C SER A 53 -7.11 13.18 13.56
N GLY A 54 -8.25 13.87 13.54
CA GLY A 54 -9.29 13.71 12.52
C GLY A 54 -10.04 12.38 12.63
N ILE A 55 -10.01 11.73 13.80
CA ILE A 55 -10.62 10.43 14.04
C ILE A 55 -11.95 10.65 14.75
N GLY A 56 -13.02 10.12 14.16
CA GLY A 56 -14.35 10.13 14.79
C GLY A 56 -14.37 9.24 16.03
N ILE A 57 -15.10 9.66 17.06
CA ILE A 57 -15.22 8.90 18.32
C ILE A 57 -15.88 7.54 18.07
N SER A 58 -16.93 7.53 17.25
CA SER A 58 -17.60 6.32 16.80
C SER A 58 -16.69 5.37 16.00
N GLU A 59 -15.77 5.90 15.19
CA GLU A 59 -14.77 5.10 14.46
C GLU A 59 -13.78 4.46 15.44
N TYR A 60 -13.29 5.23 16.40
CA TYR A 60 -12.35 4.74 17.42
C TYR A 60 -12.94 3.59 18.24
N PHE A 61 -14.20 3.69 18.67
CA PHE A 61 -14.85 2.64 19.47
C PHE A 61 -15.06 1.32 18.73
N LYS A 62 -15.05 1.31 17.39
CA LYS A 62 -15.06 0.07 16.60
C LYS A 62 -13.75 -0.72 16.71
N LYS A 63 -12.69 -0.10 17.24
CA LYS A 63 -11.36 -0.70 17.42
C LYS A 63 -10.81 -1.36 16.14
N PRO A 64 -10.80 -0.66 14.99
CA PRO A 64 -10.36 -1.23 13.71
C PRO A 64 -8.93 -1.79 13.75
N TRP A 65 -8.06 -1.23 14.60
CA TRP A 65 -6.70 -1.74 14.77
C TRP A 65 -6.62 -3.19 15.26
N VAL A 66 -7.63 -3.67 16.00
CA VAL A 66 -7.71 -5.05 16.49
C VAL A 66 -7.89 -6.02 15.33
N GLU A 67 -8.79 -5.72 14.40
CA GLU A 67 -9.04 -6.53 13.20
C GLU A 67 -7.83 -6.56 12.26
N LEU A 68 -7.04 -5.48 12.28
CA LEU A 68 -5.85 -5.33 11.45
C LEU A 68 -4.56 -5.82 12.10
N ASN A 69 -4.66 -6.46 13.27
CA ASN A 69 -3.51 -6.94 14.05
C ASN A 69 -2.42 -5.87 14.23
N MET A 70 -2.82 -4.61 14.45
CA MET A 70 -1.90 -3.50 14.67
C MET A 70 -2.14 -2.82 16.02
N THR A 71 -1.13 -2.09 16.50
CA THR A 71 -1.28 -1.30 17.72
C THR A 71 -2.12 -0.06 17.46
N GLU A 72 -2.88 0.36 18.47
CA GLU A 72 -3.72 1.57 18.42
C GLU A 72 -2.90 2.80 17.97
N GLN A 73 -1.72 2.99 18.55
CA GLN A 73 -0.84 4.12 18.23
C GLN A 73 -0.45 4.14 16.74
N LYS A 74 -0.11 2.97 16.18
CA LYS A 74 0.25 2.85 14.76
C LYS A 74 -0.94 3.17 13.85
N TRP A 75 -2.14 2.76 14.25
CA TRP A 75 -3.36 3.08 13.51
C TRP A 75 -3.66 4.58 13.53
N ILE A 76 -3.56 5.21 14.71
CA ILE A 76 -3.77 6.67 14.85
C ILE A 76 -2.72 7.45 14.04
N GLU A 77 -1.47 7.02 14.05
CA GLU A 77 -0.40 7.65 13.26
C GLU A 77 -0.67 7.59 11.76
N LYS A 78 -1.16 6.44 11.26
CA LYS A 78 -1.56 6.29 9.85
C LYS A 78 -2.78 7.13 9.47
N LYS A 79 -3.77 7.23 10.35
CA LYS A 79 -4.91 8.15 10.13
C LYS A 79 -4.44 9.60 10.07
N ARG A 80 -3.49 9.97 10.94
CA ARG A 80 -2.90 11.30 10.99
C ARG A 80 -2.03 11.61 9.77
N SER A 81 -1.43 10.61 9.13
CA SER A 81 -0.71 10.79 7.84
C SER A 81 -1.65 11.00 6.64
N GLY A 82 -2.96 10.91 6.85
CA GLY A 82 -3.98 11.10 5.82
C GLY A 82 -4.31 9.84 5.03
N MET A 83 -3.84 8.66 5.46
CA MET A 83 -4.23 7.40 4.82
C MET A 83 -5.72 7.11 5.06
N SER A 84 -6.40 6.67 4.00
CA SER A 84 -7.77 6.18 4.14
C SER A 84 -7.77 4.85 4.90
N SER A 85 -8.88 4.52 5.54
CA SER A 85 -9.02 3.24 6.26
C SER A 85 -8.76 2.05 5.33
N TYR A 86 -9.18 2.15 4.06
CA TYR A 86 -8.93 1.13 3.03
C TYR A 86 -7.43 0.93 2.74
N ASP A 87 -6.66 2.02 2.61
CA ASP A 87 -5.22 1.92 2.38
C ASP A 87 -4.50 1.28 3.57
N ILE A 88 -4.93 1.64 4.78
CA ILE A 88 -4.42 1.06 6.03
C ILE A 88 -4.67 -0.44 6.08
N GLU A 89 -5.85 -0.90 5.64
CA GLU A 89 -6.20 -2.32 5.55
C GLU A 89 -5.30 -3.07 4.56
N ILE A 90 -5.08 -2.51 3.36
CA ILE A 90 -4.20 -3.11 2.35
C ILE A 90 -2.79 -3.24 2.90
N GLU A 91 -2.26 -2.17 3.48
CA GLU A 91 -0.89 -2.17 4.01
C GLU A 91 -0.76 -3.13 5.19
N ALA A 92 -1.76 -3.21 6.07
CA ALA A 92 -1.77 -4.15 7.18
C ALA A 92 -1.72 -5.60 6.67
N LYS A 93 -2.57 -5.94 5.70
CA LYS A 93 -2.61 -7.26 5.05
C LYS A 93 -1.31 -7.58 4.31
N ALA A 94 -0.71 -6.60 3.62
CA ALA A 94 0.58 -6.76 2.94
C ALA A 94 1.76 -6.92 3.91
N SER A 95 1.67 -6.31 5.09
CA SER A 95 2.71 -6.40 6.13
C SER A 95 2.66 -7.71 6.92
N ASN A 96 1.50 -8.37 6.96
CA ASN A 96 1.37 -9.70 7.57
C ASN A 96 2.15 -10.72 6.75
N ALA A 97 3.05 -11.46 7.43
CA ALA A 97 3.95 -12.43 6.81
C ALA A 97 3.23 -13.51 6.00
N GLU A 98 1.95 -13.76 6.28
CA GLU A 98 1.05 -14.69 5.59
C GLU A 98 1.00 -14.46 4.08
N TRP A 99 0.82 -13.22 3.60
CA TRP A 99 0.80 -12.93 2.17
C TRP A 99 2.12 -13.33 1.49
N LYS A 100 3.26 -13.04 2.13
CA LYS A 100 4.58 -13.42 1.57
C LYS A 100 4.75 -14.94 1.48
N THR A 101 4.21 -15.70 2.44
CA THR A 101 4.23 -17.17 2.41
C THR A 101 3.22 -17.77 1.44
N GLU A 102 2.01 -17.22 1.31
CA GLU A 102 1.01 -17.65 0.33
C GLU A 102 1.45 -17.35 -1.09
N MET A 103 1.98 -16.16 -1.38
CA MET A 103 2.49 -15.85 -2.72
C MET A 103 3.68 -16.74 -3.09
N LYS A 104 4.58 -17.02 -2.13
CA LYS A 104 5.74 -17.90 -2.34
C LYS A 104 5.34 -19.36 -2.50
N SER A 105 4.33 -19.84 -1.79
CA SER A 105 3.84 -21.22 -1.89
C SER A 105 2.94 -21.43 -3.09
N GLY A 106 2.05 -20.50 -3.41
CA GLY A 106 1.22 -20.48 -4.62
C GLY A 106 2.08 -20.44 -5.88
N PHE A 107 3.07 -19.55 -5.95
CA PHE A 107 4.01 -19.51 -7.08
C PHE A 107 4.81 -20.82 -7.21
N ARG A 108 5.26 -21.41 -6.10
CA ARG A 108 6.05 -22.66 -6.12
C ARG A 108 5.18 -23.88 -6.46
N SER A 109 3.91 -23.87 -6.05
CA SER A 109 2.90 -24.88 -6.36
C SER A 109 2.53 -24.84 -7.84
N GLU A 110 2.19 -23.67 -8.38
CA GLU A 110 1.92 -23.48 -9.81
C GLU A 110 3.15 -23.80 -10.66
N MET A 111 4.36 -23.44 -10.23
CA MET A 111 5.59 -23.78 -10.93
C MET A 111 5.93 -25.28 -10.89
N SER A 112 5.45 -26.01 -9.87
CA SER A 112 5.56 -27.47 -9.83
C SER A 112 4.52 -28.18 -10.72
N GLY A 113 3.33 -27.58 -10.88
CA GLY A 113 2.29 -28.06 -11.81
C GLY A 113 2.61 -27.77 -13.28
N VAL A 114 3.41 -26.73 -13.57
CA VAL A 114 3.84 -26.34 -14.92
C VAL A 114 5.16 -27.02 -15.33
N SER A 115 5.64 -28.02 -14.58
CA SER A 115 6.92 -28.73 -14.82
C SER A 115 7.06 -29.33 -16.23
N GLU A 116 5.98 -29.60 -16.95
CA GLU A 116 6.05 -30.15 -18.31
C GLU A 116 6.33 -29.07 -19.38
N ASN A 117 5.97 -27.81 -19.11
CA ASN A 117 6.17 -26.66 -20.03
C ASN A 117 7.19 -25.62 -19.49
N ALA A 118 7.65 -25.76 -18.24
CA ALA A 118 8.58 -24.85 -17.59
C ALA A 118 9.97 -24.81 -18.23
N GLU A 119 10.38 -25.87 -18.94
CA GLU A 119 11.64 -25.85 -19.69
C GLU A 119 11.62 -24.85 -20.85
N SER A 120 10.44 -24.61 -21.43
CA SER A 120 10.25 -23.69 -22.57
C SER A 120 10.22 -22.23 -22.11
N PHE A 121 9.56 -21.96 -20.97
CA PHE A 121 9.53 -20.62 -20.38
C PHE A 121 10.83 -20.23 -19.69
N SER A 122 11.57 -21.21 -19.13
CA SER A 122 12.91 -20.96 -18.59
C SER A 122 13.95 -20.58 -19.66
N ALA A 123 13.66 -20.83 -20.95
CA ALA A 123 14.49 -20.38 -22.07
C ALA A 123 14.20 -18.93 -22.50
N LEU A 124 13.07 -18.35 -22.05
CA LEU A 124 12.68 -16.97 -22.34
C LEU A 124 13.26 -15.94 -21.36
N ILE A 125 13.92 -16.39 -20.29
CA ILE A 125 14.69 -15.53 -19.38
C ILE A 125 16.17 -15.73 -19.69
N PRO A 126 16.85 -14.75 -20.32
CA PRO A 126 18.27 -14.82 -20.56
C PRO A 126 19.02 -15.04 -19.22
N GLY A 127 19.86 -16.07 -19.16
CA GLY A 127 20.79 -16.29 -18.05
C GLY A 127 20.41 -17.36 -17.01
N VAL A 128 19.13 -17.71 -16.82
CA VAL A 128 18.74 -18.66 -15.75
C VAL A 128 19.16 -20.10 -16.06
N GLN A 129 19.10 -20.53 -17.32
CA GLN A 129 19.57 -21.86 -17.72
C GLN A 129 21.10 -21.99 -17.78
N GLN A 130 21.85 -20.91 -18.03
CA GLN A 130 23.32 -20.96 -18.13
C GLN A 130 24.02 -21.09 -16.77
N PHE A 131 23.37 -20.69 -15.66
CA PHE A 131 23.86 -21.00 -14.30
C PHE A 131 23.78 -22.49 -13.98
N LYS A 132 22.82 -23.21 -14.56
CA LYS A 132 22.65 -24.66 -14.34
C LYS A 132 23.57 -25.49 -15.26
N SER A 133 24.03 -24.95 -16.38
CA SER A 133 24.93 -25.62 -17.33
C SER A 133 26.35 -25.05 -17.35
N ARG A 134 27.03 -25.00 -16.20
CA ARG A 134 28.51 -24.97 -16.03
C ARG A 134 29.32 -24.09 -17.01
N SER A 135 28.80 -22.97 -17.48
CA SER A 135 29.52 -21.96 -18.28
C SER A 135 29.19 -20.55 -17.78
N VAL A 136 29.59 -20.29 -16.53
CA VAL A 136 29.28 -19.09 -15.75
C VAL A 136 29.71 -17.79 -16.47
N ALA A 137 30.81 -17.83 -17.23
CA ALA A 137 31.31 -16.65 -17.95
C ALA A 137 30.36 -16.14 -19.05
N LYS A 138 29.69 -17.04 -19.78
CA LYS A 138 28.72 -16.64 -20.82
C LYS A 138 27.44 -16.07 -20.21
N GLY A 139 26.99 -16.66 -19.08
CA GLY A 139 25.82 -16.18 -18.34
C GLY A 139 26.01 -14.78 -17.77
N ILE A 140 27.20 -14.46 -17.27
CA ILE A 140 27.51 -13.12 -16.74
C ILE A 140 27.49 -12.07 -17.87
N ILE A 141 28.08 -12.38 -19.03
CA ILE A 141 28.14 -11.43 -20.16
C ILE A 141 26.74 -11.17 -20.74
N MET A 142 25.91 -12.20 -20.90
CA MET A 142 24.54 -12.00 -21.40
C MET A 142 23.65 -11.27 -20.38
N SER A 143 23.80 -11.59 -19.08
CA SER A 143 23.03 -10.91 -18.03
C SER A 143 23.42 -9.44 -17.90
N SER A 144 24.71 -9.11 -18.06
CA SER A 144 25.17 -7.72 -17.98
C SER A 144 24.72 -6.88 -19.18
N ILE A 145 24.66 -7.47 -20.39
CA ILE A 145 24.12 -6.79 -21.57
C ILE A 145 22.62 -6.53 -21.42
N ALA A 146 21.85 -7.53 -20.94
CA ALA A 146 20.42 -7.37 -20.70
C ALA A 146 20.12 -6.31 -19.62
N LEU A 147 20.84 -6.34 -18.49
CA LEU A 147 20.73 -5.32 -17.45
C LEU A 147 21.12 -3.94 -17.97
N GLY A 148 22.19 -3.84 -18.76
CA GLY A 148 22.63 -2.59 -19.38
C GLY A 148 21.60 -2.01 -20.36
N ALA A 149 20.94 -2.85 -21.16
CA ALA A 149 19.91 -2.41 -22.09
C ALA A 149 18.66 -1.91 -21.35
N VAL A 150 18.28 -2.57 -20.26
CA VAL A 150 17.13 -2.16 -19.43
C VAL A 150 17.43 -0.85 -18.70
N THR A 151 18.61 -0.70 -18.08
CA THR A 151 18.99 0.55 -17.39
C THR A 151 19.16 1.71 -18.35
N TRP A 152 19.67 1.47 -19.56
CA TRP A 152 19.75 2.49 -20.60
C TRP A 152 18.36 2.92 -21.10
N CYS A 153 17.44 1.96 -21.29
CA CYS A 153 16.07 2.28 -21.68
C CYS A 153 15.32 3.05 -20.58
N THR A 154 15.48 2.68 -19.30
CA THR A 154 14.83 3.41 -18.21
C THR A 154 15.41 4.81 -18.03
N ALA A 155 16.74 4.97 -18.10
CA ALA A 155 17.39 6.27 -18.01
C ALA A 155 17.03 7.19 -19.21
N SER A 156 17.06 6.67 -20.43
CA SER A 156 16.69 7.43 -21.64
C SER A 156 15.21 7.77 -21.66
N SER A 157 14.33 6.87 -21.19
CA SER A 157 12.89 7.13 -21.08
C SER A 157 12.55 8.23 -20.06
N ILE A 158 13.38 8.40 -19.02
CA ILE A 158 13.23 9.48 -18.03
C ILE A 158 13.76 10.81 -18.58
N SER A 159 14.87 10.79 -19.32
CA SER A 159 15.49 11.99 -19.90
C SER A 159 14.68 12.58 -21.06
N ASP A 160 14.25 11.75 -22.01
CA ASP A 160 13.73 12.26 -23.28
C ASP A 160 12.19 12.28 -23.36
N LYS A 161 11.49 11.81 -22.31
CA LYS A 161 10.01 11.67 -22.22
C LYS A 161 9.37 10.98 -23.44
N ARG A 162 10.16 10.27 -24.24
CA ARG A 162 9.74 9.54 -25.43
C ARG A 162 10.32 8.13 -25.35
N PHE A 163 9.46 7.15 -25.53
CA PHE A 163 9.85 5.75 -25.47
C PHE A 163 10.56 5.38 -26.78
N ASN A 164 11.89 5.39 -26.76
CA ASN A 164 12.69 4.96 -27.90
C ASN A 164 12.77 3.44 -27.88
N SER A 165 11.91 2.76 -28.66
CA SER A 165 11.81 1.30 -28.73
C SER A 165 12.95 0.63 -29.51
N LEU A 166 13.82 1.43 -30.12
CA LEU A 166 14.92 0.99 -30.98
C LEU A 166 15.94 0.06 -30.29
N PRO A 167 16.33 0.25 -29.01
CA PRO A 167 17.25 -0.67 -28.33
C PRO A 167 16.62 -2.04 -28.06
N ILE A 168 15.31 -2.07 -27.79
CA ILE A 168 14.57 -3.30 -27.50
C ILE A 168 14.51 -4.16 -28.78
N PHE A 169 14.15 -3.57 -29.91
CA PHE A 169 14.06 -4.33 -31.17
C PHE A 169 15.43 -4.68 -31.78
N ALA A 170 16.43 -3.78 -31.69
CA ALA A 170 17.72 -4.01 -32.33
C ALA A 170 18.68 -4.90 -31.51
N VAL A 171 18.56 -4.91 -30.17
CA VAL A 171 19.50 -5.63 -29.30
C VAL A 171 18.83 -6.82 -28.61
N PHE A 172 17.64 -6.64 -28.06
CA PHE A 172 16.98 -7.70 -27.28
C PHE A 172 16.46 -8.84 -28.17
N VAL A 173 15.85 -8.51 -29.32
CA VAL A 173 15.25 -9.52 -30.20
C VAL A 173 16.32 -10.44 -30.82
N PRO A 174 17.44 -9.95 -31.38
CA PRO A 174 18.49 -10.83 -31.90
C PRO A 174 19.16 -11.67 -30.82
N ASP A 175 19.34 -11.13 -29.60
CA ASP A 175 19.95 -11.86 -28.48
C ASP A 175 19.07 -13.03 -28.01
N VAL A 176 17.75 -12.83 -27.95
CA VAL A 176 16.77 -13.88 -27.64
C VAL A 176 16.73 -14.95 -28.74
N ILE A 177 16.74 -14.55 -30.02
CA ILE A 177 16.76 -15.49 -31.15
C ILE A 177 18.04 -16.32 -31.14
N TRP A 178 19.19 -15.69 -30.92
CA TRP A 178 20.48 -16.39 -30.87
C TRP A 178 20.56 -17.38 -29.71
N SER A 179 20.08 -16.98 -28.52
CA SER A 179 19.98 -17.85 -27.35
C SER A 179 19.09 -19.07 -27.60
N PHE A 180 17.96 -18.88 -28.29
CA PHE A 180 17.06 -19.98 -28.66
C PHE A 180 17.69 -20.96 -29.64
N VAL A 181 18.45 -20.46 -30.62
CA VAL A 181 19.18 -21.29 -31.58
C VAL A 181 20.28 -22.11 -30.87
N ASP A 182 21.06 -21.49 -29.99
CA ASP A 182 22.13 -22.18 -29.25
C ASP A 182 21.57 -23.28 -28.34
N TYR A 183 20.42 -23.05 -27.70
CA TYR A 183 19.69 -24.07 -26.93
C TYR A 183 19.30 -25.27 -27.81
N LYS A 184 18.74 -25.03 -29.00
CA LYS A 184 18.29 -26.10 -29.90
C LYS A 184 19.45 -26.95 -30.43
N VAL A 185 20.60 -26.33 -30.70
CA VAL A 185 21.83 -27.01 -31.12
C VAL A 185 22.43 -27.83 -29.98
N SER A 186 22.49 -27.27 -28.77
CA SER A 186 23.00 -27.95 -27.57
C SER A 186 22.15 -29.17 -27.18
N LYS A 187 20.82 -29.07 -27.30
CA LYS A 187 19.88 -30.18 -27.05
C LYS A 187 20.06 -31.34 -28.04
N ARG A 188 20.31 -31.05 -29.32
CA ARG A 188 20.60 -32.11 -30.32
C ARG A 188 21.90 -32.85 -30.03
N ARG A 189 22.92 -32.16 -29.53
CA ARG A 189 24.25 -32.72 -29.26
C ARG A 189 24.31 -33.64 -28.03
N LYS A 190 23.32 -33.57 -27.14
CA LYS A 190 23.18 -34.46 -25.96
C LYS A 190 22.38 -35.74 -26.25
N ASN A 191 21.67 -35.79 -27.37
CA ASN A 191 20.85 -36.93 -27.79
C ASN A 191 21.54 -37.80 -28.87
N GLN A 192 22.79 -37.49 -29.23
CA GLN A 192 23.72 -38.37 -29.95
C GLN A 192 24.78 -38.84 -28.97
#